data_AF-W3XER9-F1
#
_entry.id   AF-W3XER9-F1
#
_cell.length_a   1.000
_cell.length_b   1.000
_cell.length_c   1.000
_cell.angle_alpha   90.00
_cell.angle_beta   90.00
_cell.angle_gamma   90.00
#
_symmetry.space_group_name_H-M   'P 1'
#
loop_
_entity.id
_entity.type
_entity.pdbx_description
1 polymer ?
#
loop_
_entity_poly.entity_id
_entity_poly.type
_entity_poly.pdbx_seq_one_letter_code
_entity_poly.pdbx_strand_id
1 'polypeptide(L)'
;MAYWFESPFPLVPTPFAALAEGEQQDVFVATATEMTLAHNILIRGLNSIYRQAPFIKTLEQQDFVGYAKNFVNVLKVHHEGEEESFFAEVEKMTGEAGIMEKNVEEHHEFHGGLEELQGYLTRIADGAEAYNGKHIVEIIDKFGPGLSEHLSQEIQTLLELRRFGPDKMKGLATALAADGQANLKKIGLAGGVVYVFLSHDKTWENGIWADFPPAPPGVKTLVMRGLYYWHSAWWKFSPCDQNFMPKAEPYAKPE
;
A
#
# COMPACT_ATOMS: atom_id res chain seq x y z
N MET A 1 14.42 -13.83 -6.96
CA MET A 1 15.20 -13.51 -5.74
C MET A 1 14.18 -13.00 -4.74
N ALA A 2 14.05 -13.62 -3.57
CA ALA A 2 13.08 -13.14 -2.57
C ALA A 2 13.66 -11.94 -1.83
N TYR A 3 12.93 -10.83 -1.76
CA TYR A 3 13.38 -9.62 -1.05
C TYR A 3 12.91 -9.64 0.41
N TRP A 4 13.68 -9.01 1.30
CA TRP A 4 13.41 -9.02 2.75
C TRP A 4 12.03 -8.42 3.10
N PHE A 5 11.55 -7.47 2.30
CA PHE A 5 10.25 -6.81 2.44
C PHE A 5 9.07 -7.61 1.84
N GLU A 6 9.28 -8.86 1.43
CA GLU A 6 8.22 -9.79 0.99
C GLU A 6 7.78 -10.74 2.14
N SER A 7 8.22 -10.44 3.37
CA SER A 7 7.98 -11.23 4.57
C SER A 7 7.90 -10.30 5.80
N PRO A 8 7.09 -10.61 6.83
CA PRO A 8 6.28 -11.83 7.01
C PRO A 8 5.00 -11.89 6.18
N PHE A 9 4.47 -10.76 5.70
CA PHE A 9 3.23 -10.71 4.94
C PHE A 9 3.52 -10.91 3.44
N PRO A 10 2.97 -11.94 2.78
CA PRO A 10 3.29 -12.25 1.40
C PRO A 10 2.72 -11.19 0.44
N LEU A 11 3.45 -10.89 -0.63
CA LEU A 11 2.90 -10.11 -1.75
C LEU A 11 1.82 -10.91 -2.48
N VAL A 12 0.85 -10.20 -3.04
CA VAL A 12 -0.24 -10.78 -3.84
C VAL A 12 0.19 -10.77 -5.32
N PRO A 13 0.24 -11.93 -6.01
CA PRO A 13 0.45 -11.96 -7.46
C PRO A 13 -0.67 -11.22 -8.19
N THR A 14 -0.36 -10.49 -9.25
CA THR A 14 -1.40 -9.81 -10.01
C THR A 14 -2.27 -10.82 -10.76
N PRO A 15 -3.58 -10.58 -10.89
CA PRO A 15 -4.44 -11.40 -11.74
C PRO A 15 -3.98 -11.46 -13.19
N PHE A 16 -3.30 -10.42 -13.69
CA PHE A 16 -2.67 -10.44 -15.01
C PHE A 16 -1.62 -11.56 -15.15
N ALA A 17 -0.83 -11.84 -14.10
CA ALA A 17 0.16 -12.91 -14.14
C ALA A 17 -0.43 -14.31 -14.30
N ALA A 18 -1.75 -14.47 -14.06
CA ALA A 18 -2.47 -15.72 -14.27
C ALA A 18 -3.05 -15.87 -15.69
N LEU A 19 -2.99 -14.83 -16.53
CA LEU A 19 -3.46 -14.88 -17.92
C LEU A 19 -2.57 -15.76 -18.80
N ALA A 20 -3.16 -16.38 -19.81
CA ALA A 20 -2.39 -17.08 -20.83
C ALA A 20 -1.59 -16.11 -21.71
N GLU A 21 -0.48 -16.58 -22.30
CA GLU A 21 0.32 -15.76 -23.21
C GLU A 21 -0.53 -15.25 -24.39
N GLY A 22 -0.57 -13.93 -24.57
CA GLY A 22 -1.36 -13.27 -25.61
C GLY A 22 -2.83 -13.01 -25.28
N GLU A 23 -3.30 -13.42 -24.10
CA GLU A 23 -4.64 -13.11 -23.62
C GLU A 23 -4.76 -11.63 -23.25
N GLN A 24 -5.86 -10.99 -23.66
CA GLN A 24 -6.14 -9.60 -23.31
C GLN A 24 -6.81 -9.53 -21.95
N GLN A 25 -6.34 -8.61 -21.09
CA GLN A 25 -7.03 -8.32 -19.84
C GLN A 25 -8.42 -7.71 -20.11
N ASP A 26 -9.44 -8.26 -19.46
CA ASP A 26 -10.74 -7.61 -19.36
C ASP A 26 -10.72 -6.52 -18.26
N VAL A 27 -11.81 -5.76 -18.15
CA VAL A 27 -11.92 -4.67 -17.16
C VAL A 27 -11.75 -5.17 -15.72
N PHE A 28 -12.12 -6.41 -15.42
CA PHE A 28 -12.05 -6.99 -14.08
C PHE A 28 -10.61 -7.36 -13.72
N VAL A 29 -9.89 -8.02 -14.62
CA VAL A 29 -8.46 -8.31 -14.46
C VAL A 29 -7.65 -7.02 -14.37
N ALA A 30 -7.94 -6.04 -15.22
CA ALA A 30 -7.24 -4.76 -15.20
C ALA A 30 -7.44 -4.03 -13.86
N THR A 31 -8.68 -3.95 -13.38
CA THR A 31 -9.02 -3.30 -12.09
C THR A 31 -8.38 -4.04 -10.92
N ALA A 32 -8.54 -5.37 -10.85
CA ALA A 32 -7.98 -6.17 -9.77
C ALA A 32 -6.44 -6.19 -9.78
N THR A 33 -5.82 -6.06 -10.96
CA THR A 33 -4.38 -5.87 -11.11
C THR A 33 -3.92 -4.53 -10.57
N GLU A 34 -4.59 -3.43 -10.92
CA GLU A 34 -4.25 -2.10 -10.38
C GLU A 34 -4.40 -2.06 -8.86
N MET A 35 -5.46 -2.67 -8.33
CA MET A 35 -5.66 -2.80 -6.88
C MET A 35 -4.55 -3.62 -6.22
N THR A 36 -4.17 -4.76 -6.82
CA THR A 36 -3.05 -5.58 -6.34
C THR A 36 -1.73 -4.78 -6.27
N LEU A 37 -1.48 -3.88 -7.22
CA LEU A 37 -0.27 -3.05 -7.21
C LEU A 37 -0.30 -2.03 -6.07
N ALA A 38 -1.46 -1.44 -5.76
CA ALA A 38 -1.65 -0.59 -4.59
C ALA A 38 -1.46 -1.38 -3.29
N HIS A 39 -2.05 -2.58 -3.18
CA HIS A 39 -1.90 -3.46 -2.02
C HIS A 39 -0.46 -3.87 -1.78
N ASN A 40 0.27 -4.21 -2.84
CA ASN A 40 1.67 -4.58 -2.72
C ASN A 40 2.57 -3.39 -2.30
N ILE A 41 2.16 -2.13 -2.49
CA ILE A 41 2.84 -0.98 -1.90
C ILE A 41 2.66 -0.97 -0.37
N LEU A 42 1.44 -1.26 0.11
CA LEU A 42 1.10 -1.33 1.52
C LEU A 42 1.82 -2.50 2.21
N ILE A 43 1.80 -3.68 1.61
CA ILE A 43 2.46 -4.88 2.15
C ILE A 43 3.97 -4.68 2.27
N ARG A 44 4.63 -4.15 1.23
CA ARG A 44 6.08 -3.86 1.31
C ARG A 44 6.39 -2.86 2.42
N GLY A 45 5.54 -1.84 2.58
CA GLY A 45 5.60 -0.88 3.67
C GLY A 45 5.48 -1.50 5.06
N LEU A 46 4.47 -2.34 5.26
CA LEU A 46 4.21 -3.03 6.51
C LEU A 46 5.37 -3.96 6.87
N ASN A 47 5.82 -4.79 5.93
CA ASN A 47 6.99 -5.66 6.10
C ASN A 47 8.25 -4.88 6.43
N SER A 48 8.43 -3.74 5.75
CA SER A 48 9.54 -2.83 6.00
C SER A 48 9.58 -2.35 7.45
N ILE A 49 8.44 -1.90 7.98
CA ILE A 49 8.31 -1.43 9.36
C ILE A 49 8.50 -2.59 10.34
N TYR A 50 7.80 -3.70 10.11
CA TYR A 50 7.81 -4.88 10.97
C TYR A 50 9.23 -5.39 11.21
N ARG A 51 10.04 -5.49 10.15
CA ARG A 51 11.39 -6.05 10.23
C ARG A 51 12.40 -5.12 10.86
N GLN A 52 12.30 -3.82 10.59
CA GLN A 52 13.30 -2.86 11.01
C GLN A 52 13.05 -2.31 12.41
N ALA A 53 11.79 -2.20 12.85
CA ALA A 53 11.42 -1.52 14.10
C ALA A 53 12.26 -1.97 15.32
N PRO A 54 12.50 -3.27 15.57
CA PRO A 54 13.27 -3.70 16.75
C PRO A 54 14.75 -3.26 16.76
N PHE A 55 15.29 -2.85 15.60
CA PHE A 55 16.73 -2.64 15.39
C PHE A 55 17.11 -1.19 15.08
N ILE A 56 16.15 -0.26 15.15
CA ILE A 56 16.40 1.16 14.89
C ILE A 56 17.30 1.77 15.97
N LYS A 57 18.41 2.36 15.54
CA LYS A 57 19.35 3.07 16.42
C LYS A 57 18.68 4.30 17.02
N THR A 58 19.04 4.65 18.26
CA THR A 58 18.45 5.79 19.00
C THR A 58 18.41 7.09 18.19
N LEU A 59 19.49 7.43 17.49
CA LEU A 59 19.59 8.66 16.69
C LEU A 59 18.67 8.69 15.47
N GLU A 60 18.10 7.55 15.08
CA GLU A 60 17.32 7.37 13.85
C GLU A 60 15.83 7.07 14.14
N GLN A 61 15.44 7.00 15.42
CA GLN A 61 14.08 6.64 15.85
C GLN A 61 13.03 7.64 15.37
N GLN A 62 13.31 8.95 15.46
CA GLN A 62 12.37 9.99 15.00
C GLN A 62 12.18 9.95 13.48
N ASP A 63 13.25 9.67 12.72
CA ASP A 63 13.16 9.49 11.26
C ASP A 63 12.33 8.26 10.90
N PHE A 64 12.53 7.15 11.63
CA PHE A 64 11.76 5.92 11.42
C PHE A 64 10.28 6.11 11.75
N VAL A 65 9.98 6.85 12.82
CA VAL A 65 8.60 7.21 13.17
C VAL A 65 7.97 8.07 12.09
N GLY A 66 8.70 9.05 11.53
CA GLY A 66 8.22 9.83 10.38
C GLY A 66 7.91 8.97 9.16
N TYR A 67 8.78 8.01 8.83
CA TYR A 67 8.53 7.02 7.79
C TYR A 67 7.28 6.16 8.07
N ALA A 68 7.16 5.57 9.26
CA ALA A 68 6.04 4.72 9.65
C ALA A 68 4.70 5.48 9.68
N LYS A 69 4.71 6.77 10.05
CA LYS A 69 3.51 7.62 9.96
C LYS A 69 3.03 7.83 8.52
N ASN A 70 3.92 7.81 7.52
CA ASN A 70 3.51 7.84 6.12
C ASN A 70 2.81 6.54 5.70
N PHE A 71 3.29 5.38 6.15
CA PHE A 71 2.58 4.11 5.95
C PHE A 71 1.16 4.18 6.51
N VAL A 72 1.01 4.58 7.78
CA VAL A 72 -0.31 4.71 8.42
C VAL A 72 -1.22 5.65 7.65
N ASN A 73 -0.71 6.81 7.23
CA ASN A 73 -1.48 7.78 6.45
C ASN A 73 -1.94 7.21 5.11
N VAL A 74 -1.06 6.53 4.38
CA VAL A 74 -1.38 5.93 3.07
C VAL A 74 -2.38 4.80 3.21
N LEU A 75 -2.20 3.91 4.19
CA LEU A 75 -3.11 2.80 4.46
C LEU A 75 -4.51 3.29 4.85
N LYS A 76 -4.57 4.31 5.71
CA LYS A 76 -5.84 4.92 6.13
C LYS A 76 -6.57 5.57 4.96
N VAL A 77 -5.89 6.43 4.20
CA VAL A 77 -6.51 7.15 3.08
C VAL A 77 -6.97 6.20 1.97
N HIS A 78 -6.25 5.10 1.75
CA HIS A 78 -6.64 4.08 0.77
C HIS A 78 -8.00 3.47 1.09
N HIS A 79 -8.17 2.89 2.29
CA HIS A 79 -9.43 2.25 2.66
C HIS A 79 -10.57 3.26 2.88
N GLU A 80 -10.27 4.47 3.39
CA GLU A 80 -11.27 5.55 3.43
C GLU A 80 -11.76 5.92 2.02
N GLY A 81 -10.86 5.98 1.03
CA GLY A 81 -11.23 6.23 -0.37
C GLY A 81 -12.12 5.12 -0.94
N GLU A 82 -11.79 3.87 -0.64
CA GLU A 82 -12.59 2.73 -1.06
C GLU A 82 -14.03 2.82 -0.57
N GLU A 83 -14.22 3.02 0.74
CA GLU A 83 -15.55 3.12 1.34
C GLU A 83 -16.32 4.38 0.89
N GLU A 84 -15.65 5.54 0.84
CA GLU A 84 -16.28 6.82 0.49
C GLU A 84 -16.64 6.95 -1.00
N SER A 85 -15.91 6.25 -1.88
CA SER A 85 -15.93 6.51 -3.32
C SER A 85 -15.99 5.23 -4.16
N PHE A 86 -14.96 4.37 -4.09
CA PHE A 86 -14.85 3.26 -5.04
C PHE A 86 -15.97 2.22 -4.86
N PHE A 87 -16.23 1.77 -3.64
CA PHE A 87 -17.26 0.79 -3.32
C PHE A 87 -18.66 1.34 -3.63
N ALA A 88 -18.90 2.62 -3.35
CA ALA A 88 -20.16 3.28 -3.70
C ALA A 88 -20.41 3.30 -5.22
N GLU A 89 -19.37 3.54 -6.03
CA GLU A 89 -19.50 3.47 -7.49
C GLU A 89 -19.66 2.02 -7.99
N VAL A 90 -19.05 1.02 -7.34
CA VAL A 90 -19.29 -0.40 -7.63
C VAL A 90 -20.76 -0.77 -7.37
N GLU A 91 -21.32 -0.41 -6.22
CA GLU A 91 -22.74 -0.64 -5.91
C GLU A 91 -23.67 0.02 -6.91
N LYS A 92 -23.37 1.26 -7.30
CA LYS A 92 -24.14 1.99 -8.31
C LYS A 92 -24.09 1.34 -9.69
N MET A 93 -22.93 0.85 -10.12
CA MET A 93 -22.79 0.14 -11.40
C MET A 93 -23.52 -1.20 -11.38
N THR A 94 -23.38 -1.96 -10.29
CA THR A 94 -24.00 -3.29 -10.13
C THR A 94 -25.50 -3.21 -9.84
N GLY A 95 -25.98 -2.14 -9.23
CA GLY A 95 -27.34 -2.01 -8.73
C GLY A 95 -27.65 -2.93 -7.54
N GLU A 96 -26.63 -3.53 -6.92
CA GLU A 96 -26.74 -4.39 -5.75
C GLU A 96 -26.15 -3.67 -4.53
N ALA A 97 -27.02 -3.23 -3.62
CA ALA A 97 -26.60 -2.60 -2.37
C ALA A 97 -25.92 -3.63 -1.46
N GLY A 98 -24.85 -3.23 -0.77
CA GLY A 98 -24.08 -4.09 0.13
C GLY A 98 -23.17 -5.08 -0.57
N ILE A 99 -22.96 -4.97 -1.89
CA ILE A 99 -22.12 -5.93 -2.62
C ILE A 99 -20.65 -5.93 -2.16
N MET A 100 -20.20 -4.80 -1.60
CA MET A 100 -18.85 -4.63 -1.03
C MET A 100 -18.83 -4.69 0.51
N GLU A 101 -19.96 -5.01 1.17
CA GLU A 101 -20.06 -4.95 2.64
C GLU A 101 -19.10 -5.91 3.35
N LYS A 102 -18.80 -7.07 2.74
CA LYS A 102 -17.76 -7.97 3.23
C LYS A 102 -16.39 -7.30 3.34
N ASN A 103 -16.01 -6.48 2.34
CA ASN A 103 -14.74 -5.77 2.35
C ASN A 103 -14.72 -4.66 3.41
N VAL A 104 -15.85 -3.98 3.64
CA VAL A 104 -16.01 -3.02 4.74
C VAL A 104 -15.90 -3.72 6.10
N GLU A 105 -16.52 -4.89 6.28
CA GLU A 105 -16.39 -5.68 7.50
C GLU A 105 -14.92 -6.09 7.76
N GLU A 106 -14.20 -6.53 6.72
CA GLU A 106 -12.76 -6.81 6.80
C GLU A 106 -11.94 -5.57 7.21
N HIS A 107 -12.29 -4.37 6.73
CA HIS A 107 -11.64 -3.13 7.17
C HIS A 107 -11.78 -2.89 8.68
N HIS A 108 -12.95 -3.19 9.24
CA HIS A 108 -13.19 -3.05 10.67
C HIS A 108 -12.32 -4.00 11.51
N GLU A 109 -11.94 -5.17 10.98
CA GLU A 109 -11.12 -6.14 11.70
C GLU A 109 -9.71 -5.64 12.01
N PHE A 110 -9.12 -4.84 11.12
CA PHE A 110 -7.76 -4.29 11.32
C PHE A 110 -7.72 -2.81 11.75
N HIS A 111 -8.81 -2.06 11.58
CA HIS A 111 -8.84 -0.61 11.87
C HIS A 111 -8.40 -0.26 13.29
N GLY A 112 -8.86 -1.01 14.30
CA GLY A 112 -8.50 -0.74 15.70
C GLY A 112 -6.99 -0.88 15.96
N GLY A 113 -6.32 -1.84 15.33
CA GLY A 113 -4.87 -1.99 15.45
C GLY A 113 -4.09 -0.93 14.66
N LEU A 114 -4.62 -0.47 13.53
CA LEU A 114 -4.05 0.66 12.80
C LEU A 114 -4.13 1.96 13.62
N GLU A 115 -5.26 2.22 14.29
CA GLU A 115 -5.42 3.35 15.22
C GLU A 115 -4.47 3.26 16.42
N GLU A 116 -4.29 2.06 16.99
CA GLU A 116 -3.32 1.81 18.06
C GLU A 116 -1.90 2.19 17.59
N LEU A 117 -1.50 1.75 16.39
CA LEU A 117 -0.21 2.07 15.80
C LEU A 117 -0.06 3.58 15.55
N GLN A 118 -1.09 4.22 14.99
CA GLN A 118 -1.09 5.67 14.73
C GLN A 118 -0.90 6.46 16.03
N GLY A 119 -1.64 6.09 17.08
CA GLY A 119 -1.58 6.74 18.39
C GLY A 119 -0.20 6.58 19.01
N TYR A 120 0.38 5.38 18.97
CA TYR A 120 1.70 5.11 19.51
C TYR A 120 2.80 5.91 18.78
N LEU A 121 2.83 5.87 17.45
CA LEU A 121 3.78 6.64 16.64
C LEU A 121 3.66 8.15 16.88
N THR A 122 2.43 8.65 17.09
CA THR A 122 2.20 10.07 17.40
C THR A 122 2.79 10.45 18.75
N ARG A 123 2.56 9.65 19.80
CA ARG A 123 3.14 9.92 21.13
C ARG A 123 4.66 9.85 21.14
N ILE A 124 5.28 8.98 20.33
CA ILE A 124 6.75 8.98 20.16
C ILE A 124 7.23 10.25 19.46
N ALA A 125 6.54 10.68 18.39
CA ALA A 125 6.89 11.88 17.65
C ALA A 125 6.81 13.14 18.54
N ASP A 126 5.82 13.18 19.44
CA ASP A 126 5.59 14.30 20.36
C ASP A 126 6.48 14.25 21.61
N GLY A 127 7.30 13.20 21.77
CA GLY A 127 8.15 13.00 22.94
C GLY A 127 7.40 12.60 24.21
N ALA A 128 6.11 12.25 24.09
CA ALA A 128 5.25 11.81 25.19
C ALA A 128 5.48 10.32 25.55
N GLU A 129 6.08 9.54 24.65
CA GLU A 129 6.38 8.12 24.87
C GLU A 129 7.74 7.74 24.27
N ALA A 130 8.48 6.87 24.94
CA ALA A 130 9.77 6.40 24.44
C ALA A 130 9.59 5.38 23.31
N TYR A 131 10.50 5.40 22.34
CA TYR A 131 10.51 4.42 21.25
C TYR A 131 10.75 3.00 21.77
N ASN A 132 9.85 2.08 21.42
CA ASN A 132 9.97 0.66 21.64
C ASN A 132 9.58 -0.09 20.36
N GLY A 133 10.59 -0.48 19.58
CA GLY A 133 10.38 -1.19 18.32
C GLY A 133 9.71 -2.55 18.47
N LYS A 134 9.88 -3.23 19.62
CA LYS A 134 9.16 -4.48 19.92
C LYS A 134 7.66 -4.23 20.07
N HIS A 135 7.29 -3.10 20.66
CA HIS A 135 5.89 -2.73 20.80
C HIS A 135 5.24 -2.43 19.45
N ILE A 136 5.96 -1.80 18.52
CA ILE A 136 5.47 -1.63 17.12
C ILE A 136 5.15 -2.99 16.49
N VAL A 137 6.04 -3.97 16.65
CA VAL A 137 5.83 -5.34 16.16
C VAL A 137 4.62 -5.98 16.84
N GLU A 138 4.48 -5.86 18.17
CA GLU A 138 3.33 -6.40 18.91
C GLU A 138 1.98 -5.80 18.46
N ILE A 139 1.95 -4.51 18.08
CA ILE A 139 0.75 -3.89 17.50
C ILE A 139 0.47 -4.48 16.12
N ILE A 140 1.50 -4.57 15.25
CA ILE A 140 1.35 -5.15 13.91
C ILE A 140 0.92 -6.62 13.97
N ASP A 141 1.39 -7.41 14.93
CA ASP A 141 0.99 -8.82 15.10
C ASP A 141 -0.53 -8.96 15.34
N LYS A 142 -1.19 -7.94 15.90
CA LYS A 142 -2.64 -7.95 16.16
C LYS A 142 -3.47 -7.73 14.90
N PHE A 143 -3.04 -6.83 13.99
CA PHE A 143 -3.86 -6.41 12.84
C PHE A 143 -3.30 -6.83 11.48
N GLY A 144 -1.99 -7.05 11.40
CA GLY A 144 -1.27 -7.38 10.17
C GLY A 144 -1.80 -8.63 9.46
N PRO A 145 -2.12 -9.74 10.17
CA PRO A 145 -2.75 -10.90 9.54
C PRO A 145 -4.09 -10.59 8.89
N GLY A 146 -4.99 -9.89 9.59
CA GLY A 146 -6.31 -9.50 9.05
C GLY A 146 -6.18 -8.54 7.87
N LEU A 147 -5.28 -7.56 7.96
CA LEU A 147 -4.97 -6.68 6.83
C LEU A 147 -4.43 -7.47 5.63
N SER A 148 -3.47 -8.38 5.84
CA SER A 148 -2.90 -9.17 4.75
C SER A 148 -3.93 -10.09 4.09
N GLU A 149 -4.87 -10.62 4.88
CA GLU A 149 -5.98 -11.43 4.38
C GLU A 149 -6.94 -10.59 3.53
N HIS A 150 -7.38 -9.44 4.06
CA HIS A 150 -8.22 -8.48 3.34
C HIS A 150 -7.62 -8.08 1.98
N LEU A 151 -6.35 -7.64 1.97
CA LEU A 151 -5.66 -7.21 0.75
C LEU A 151 -5.55 -8.32 -0.31
N SER A 152 -5.67 -9.59 0.08
CA SER A 152 -5.75 -10.70 -0.86
C SER A 152 -7.19 -11.04 -1.26
N GLN A 153 -8.14 -10.99 -0.32
CA GLN A 153 -9.53 -11.39 -0.55
C GLN A 153 -10.28 -10.38 -1.42
N GLU A 154 -10.00 -9.08 -1.27
CA GLU A 154 -10.64 -8.05 -2.08
C GLU A 154 -10.36 -8.23 -3.58
N ILE A 155 -9.15 -8.69 -3.94
CA ILE A 155 -8.79 -8.99 -5.35
C ILE A 155 -9.74 -10.04 -5.94
N GLN A 156 -10.13 -11.04 -5.14
CA GLN A 156 -11.10 -12.04 -5.56
C GLN A 156 -12.51 -11.45 -5.68
N THR A 157 -12.95 -10.59 -4.74
CA THR A 157 -14.22 -9.86 -4.87
C THR A 157 -14.30 -9.07 -6.18
N LEU A 158 -13.24 -8.34 -6.53
CA LEU A 158 -13.19 -7.56 -7.77
C LEU A 158 -13.27 -8.43 -9.03
N LEU A 159 -12.67 -9.61 -9.02
CA LEU A 159 -12.78 -10.57 -10.13
C LEU A 159 -14.18 -11.16 -10.25
N GLU A 160 -14.90 -11.35 -9.14
CA GLU A 160 -16.26 -11.89 -9.11
C GLU A 160 -17.32 -10.92 -9.66
N LEU A 161 -17.01 -9.61 -9.70
CA LEU A 161 -17.82 -8.60 -10.39
C LEU A 161 -18.00 -8.93 -11.89
N ARG A 162 -17.19 -9.83 -12.45
CA ARG A 162 -17.37 -10.36 -13.82
C ARG A 162 -18.78 -10.89 -14.08
N ARG A 163 -19.50 -11.36 -13.04
CA ARG A 163 -20.89 -11.83 -13.15
C ARG A 163 -21.87 -10.78 -13.69
N PHE A 164 -21.56 -9.49 -13.58
CA PHE A 164 -22.39 -8.41 -14.11
C PHE A 164 -22.15 -8.08 -15.58
N GLY A 165 -21.08 -8.62 -16.17
CA GLY A 165 -20.70 -8.38 -17.54
C GLY A 165 -19.98 -7.04 -17.77
N PRO A 166 -19.12 -6.97 -18.82
CA PRO A 166 -18.26 -5.81 -19.06
C PRO A 166 -19.03 -4.54 -19.44
N ASP A 167 -20.19 -4.64 -20.09
CA ASP A 167 -20.97 -3.46 -20.50
C ASP A 167 -21.52 -2.67 -19.30
N LYS A 168 -21.98 -3.40 -18.28
CA LYS A 168 -22.49 -2.82 -17.03
C LYS A 168 -21.35 -2.25 -16.18
N MET A 169 -20.19 -2.92 -16.20
CA MET A 169 -19.01 -2.58 -15.40
C MET A 169 -17.96 -1.77 -16.17
N LYS A 170 -18.30 -1.19 -17.32
CA LYS A 170 -17.35 -0.44 -18.18
C LYS A 170 -16.66 0.75 -17.48
N GLY A 171 -17.26 1.27 -16.41
CA GLY A 171 -16.72 2.36 -15.61
C GLY A 171 -15.75 1.93 -14.51
N LEU A 172 -15.62 0.64 -14.22
CA LEU A 172 -14.94 0.11 -13.04
C LEU A 172 -13.48 0.59 -12.93
N ALA A 173 -12.68 0.37 -13.97
CA ALA A 173 -11.28 0.81 -14.00
C ALA A 173 -11.15 2.34 -13.92
N THR A 174 -12.11 3.09 -14.49
CA THR A 174 -12.13 4.56 -14.38
C THR A 174 -12.42 5.02 -12.96
N ALA A 175 -13.34 4.33 -12.26
CA ALA A 175 -13.68 4.63 -10.87
C ALA A 175 -12.48 4.38 -9.94
N LEU A 176 -11.79 3.24 -10.10
CA LEU A 176 -10.58 2.95 -9.33
C LEU A 176 -9.47 3.98 -9.59
N ALA A 177 -9.22 4.33 -10.86
CA ALA A 177 -8.22 5.32 -11.20
C ALA A 177 -8.56 6.72 -10.64
N ALA A 178 -9.85 7.09 -10.62
CA ALA A 178 -10.30 8.35 -10.02
C ALA A 178 -10.09 8.36 -8.50
N ASP A 179 -10.39 7.25 -7.83
CA ASP A 179 -10.15 7.07 -6.40
C ASP A 179 -8.65 7.15 -6.07
N GLY A 180 -7.81 6.39 -6.77
CA GLY A 180 -6.36 6.43 -6.61
C GLY A 180 -5.78 7.85 -6.80
N GLN A 181 -6.28 8.61 -7.78
CA GLN A 181 -5.88 10.01 -7.95
C GLN A 181 -6.32 10.92 -6.80
N ALA A 182 -7.50 10.70 -6.23
CA ALA A 182 -7.97 11.44 -5.05
C ALA A 182 -7.12 11.09 -3.82
N ASN A 183 -6.79 9.81 -3.64
CA ASN A 183 -5.95 9.33 -2.54
C ASN A 183 -4.53 9.91 -2.62
N LEU A 184 -3.91 9.91 -3.80
CA LEU A 184 -2.58 10.54 -4.01
C LEU A 184 -2.58 12.04 -3.67
N LYS A 185 -3.70 12.75 -3.88
CA LYS A 185 -3.83 14.15 -3.46
C LYS A 185 -3.98 14.27 -1.94
N LYS A 186 -4.85 13.46 -1.33
CA LYS A 186 -5.11 13.43 0.13
C LYS A 186 -3.84 13.13 0.93
N ILE A 187 -3.00 12.18 0.50
CA ILE A 187 -1.77 11.79 1.23
C ILE A 187 -0.62 12.81 1.12
N GLY A 188 -0.71 13.78 0.21
CA GLY A 188 0.25 14.87 0.05
C GLY A 188 1.55 14.50 -0.70
N LEU A 189 2.01 15.44 -1.53
CA LEU A 189 3.11 15.19 -2.48
C LEU A 189 4.49 14.99 -1.83
N ALA A 190 4.78 15.70 -0.73
CA ALA A 190 6.10 15.69 -0.08
C ALA A 190 6.28 14.57 0.97
N GLY A 191 5.22 13.83 1.28
CA GLY A 191 5.23 12.72 2.24
C GLY A 191 4.67 11.47 1.60
N GLY A 192 3.34 11.36 1.53
CA GLY A 192 2.65 10.15 1.06
C GLY A 192 3.02 9.73 -0.35
N VAL A 193 3.09 10.66 -1.31
CA VAL A 193 3.45 10.28 -2.70
C VAL A 193 4.91 9.84 -2.81
N VAL A 194 5.84 10.47 -2.08
CA VAL A 194 7.24 10.01 -2.01
C VAL A 194 7.29 8.60 -1.41
N TYR A 195 6.54 8.35 -0.33
CA TYR A 195 6.43 7.03 0.30
C TYR A 195 5.89 5.96 -0.66
N VAL A 196 4.81 6.26 -1.40
CA VAL A 196 4.20 5.35 -2.39
C VAL A 196 5.24 4.96 -3.45
N PHE A 197 5.95 5.94 -4.02
CA PHE A 197 6.98 5.66 -5.03
C PHE A 197 8.16 4.86 -4.47
N LEU A 198 8.60 5.15 -3.25
CA LEU A 198 9.67 4.41 -2.58
C LEU A 198 9.27 3.02 -2.06
N SER A 199 7.99 2.68 -2.14
CA SER A 199 7.44 1.37 -1.77
C SER A 199 6.97 0.58 -3.01
N HIS A 200 7.14 1.15 -4.21
CA HIS A 200 6.89 0.47 -5.47
C HIS A 200 8.19 -0.13 -6.03
N ASP A 201 8.18 -1.44 -6.25
CA ASP A 201 9.26 -2.19 -6.89
C ASP A 201 9.00 -2.29 -8.39
N LYS A 202 9.79 -1.58 -9.20
CA LYS A 202 9.63 -1.61 -10.66
C LYS A 202 10.06 -2.93 -11.31
N THR A 203 10.69 -3.84 -10.57
CA THR A 203 11.12 -5.16 -11.06
C THR A 203 10.07 -6.24 -10.82
N TRP A 204 9.01 -5.92 -10.07
CA TRP A 204 7.90 -6.82 -9.78
C TRP A 204 7.31 -7.42 -11.05
N GLU A 205 7.09 -8.74 -11.04
CA GLU A 205 6.59 -9.53 -12.18
C GLU A 205 7.34 -9.26 -13.49
N ASN A 206 8.68 -9.29 -13.41
CA ASN A 206 9.59 -9.04 -14.54
C ASN A 206 9.51 -7.60 -15.07
N GLY A 207 9.02 -6.67 -14.26
CA GLY A 207 9.00 -5.25 -14.53
C GLY A 207 7.92 -4.79 -15.51
N ILE A 208 6.91 -5.62 -15.77
CA ILE A 208 5.75 -5.24 -16.60
C ILE A 208 4.97 -4.06 -15.99
N TRP A 209 5.10 -3.84 -14.68
CA TRP A 209 4.45 -2.77 -13.92
C TRP A 209 5.36 -1.58 -13.58
N ALA A 210 6.51 -1.45 -14.24
CA ALA A 210 7.51 -0.41 -13.90
C ALA A 210 6.99 1.03 -13.97
N ASP A 211 5.90 1.25 -14.72
CA ASP A 211 5.27 2.56 -14.87
C ASP A 211 4.21 2.87 -13.80
N PHE A 212 3.90 1.94 -12.90
CA PHE A 212 3.01 2.18 -11.77
C PHE A 212 3.71 2.96 -10.64
N PRO A 213 3.00 3.82 -9.86
CA PRO A 213 1.70 4.40 -10.18
C PRO A 213 1.79 5.27 -11.45
N PRO A 214 0.74 5.30 -12.29
CA PRO A 214 0.72 6.14 -13.47
C PRO A 214 0.77 7.61 -13.05
N ALA A 215 1.80 8.32 -13.51
CA ALA A 215 1.98 9.75 -13.26
C ALA A 215 2.71 10.41 -14.43
N PRO A 216 2.44 11.69 -14.74
CA PRO A 216 3.18 12.41 -15.77
C PRO A 216 4.70 12.37 -15.47
N PRO A 217 5.58 12.21 -16.48
CA PRO A 217 7.02 12.11 -16.26
C PRO A 217 7.62 13.29 -15.48
N GLY A 218 7.08 14.50 -15.67
CA GLY A 218 7.47 15.69 -14.91
C GLY A 218 7.13 15.58 -13.42
N VAL A 219 6.02 14.94 -13.06
CA VAL A 219 5.63 14.67 -11.66
C VAL A 219 6.56 13.63 -11.04
N LYS A 220 6.82 12.50 -11.73
CA LYS A 220 7.77 11.48 -11.23
C LYS A 220 9.16 12.10 -10.99
N THR A 221 9.60 12.97 -11.89
CA THR A 221 10.88 13.69 -11.76
C THR A 221 10.87 14.66 -10.56
N LEU A 222 9.83 15.49 -10.43
CA LEU A 222 9.69 16.41 -9.29
C LEU A 222 9.71 15.67 -7.95
N VAL A 223 8.98 14.57 -7.84
CA VAL A 223 8.91 13.79 -6.60
C VAL A 223 10.25 13.12 -6.32
N MET A 224 10.78 12.33 -7.26
CA MET A 224 11.96 11.49 -7.01
C MET A 224 13.31 12.22 -7.10
N ARG A 225 13.37 13.38 -7.76
CA ARG A 225 14.60 14.18 -7.88
C ARG A 225 14.53 15.52 -7.13
N GLY A 226 13.37 15.89 -6.61
CA GLY A 226 13.18 17.08 -5.78
C GLY A 226 12.75 16.70 -4.37
N LEU A 227 11.49 16.30 -4.22
CA LEU A 227 10.86 16.08 -2.91
C LEU A 227 11.46 14.91 -2.12
N TYR A 228 12.07 13.93 -2.78
CA TYR A 228 12.86 12.89 -2.13
C TYR A 228 13.93 13.46 -1.17
N TYR A 229 14.52 14.62 -1.48
CA TYR A 229 15.52 15.21 -0.58
C TYR A 229 14.89 15.86 0.66
N TRP A 230 13.60 16.19 0.60
CA TRP A 230 12.80 16.59 1.74
C TRP A 230 12.54 15.35 2.61
N HIS A 231 12.86 15.43 3.91
CA HIS A 231 12.85 14.28 4.81
C HIS A 231 13.69 13.06 4.32
N SER A 232 14.80 13.30 3.62
CA SER A 232 15.67 12.23 3.07
C SER A 232 16.07 11.16 4.09
N ALA A 233 16.19 11.51 5.37
CA ALA A 233 16.49 10.57 6.45
C ALA A 233 15.38 9.53 6.71
N TRP A 234 14.12 9.82 6.36
CA TRP A 234 13.00 8.88 6.46
C TRP A 234 13.08 7.80 5.38
N TRP A 235 13.55 8.17 4.19
CA TRP A 235 13.51 7.31 3.01
C TRP A 235 14.56 6.21 3.02
N LYS A 236 15.53 6.24 3.94
CA LYS A 236 16.46 5.11 4.10
C LYS A 236 15.76 3.83 4.56
N PHE A 237 14.60 3.92 5.20
CA PHE A 237 13.83 2.77 5.66
C PHE A 237 12.91 2.18 4.60
N SER A 238 12.77 2.80 3.42
CA SER A 238 11.86 2.30 2.39
C SER A 238 12.34 0.99 1.74
N PRO A 239 11.41 0.17 1.21
CA PRO A 239 11.72 -1.03 0.42
C PRO A 239 12.57 -0.75 -0.82
N CYS A 240 12.30 0.37 -1.52
CA CYS A 240 12.91 0.71 -2.81
C CYS A 240 13.65 2.04 -2.77
N ASP A 241 14.56 2.23 -3.71
CA ASP A 241 15.37 3.45 -3.86
C ASP A 241 14.69 4.50 -4.76
N GLN A 242 15.37 5.63 -4.97
CA GLN A 242 14.87 6.72 -5.83
C GLN A 242 14.71 6.36 -7.32
N ASN A 243 15.17 5.16 -7.72
CA ASN A 243 15.01 4.61 -9.06
C ASN A 243 14.01 3.45 -9.07
N PHE A 244 13.21 3.28 -8.02
CA PHE A 244 12.23 2.22 -7.82
C PHE A 244 12.86 0.82 -7.76
N MET A 245 14.17 0.72 -7.49
CA MET A 245 14.85 -0.56 -7.34
C MET A 245 14.75 -1.05 -5.90
N PRO A 246 14.47 -2.35 -5.68
CA PRO A 246 14.60 -2.99 -4.38
C PRO A 246 15.93 -2.70 -3.70
N LYS A 247 15.89 -2.37 -2.42
CA LYS A 247 17.09 -2.15 -1.59
C LYS A 247 17.41 -3.40 -0.77
N ALA A 248 18.69 -3.56 -0.45
CA ALA A 248 19.10 -4.47 0.62
C ALA A 248 18.54 -4.01 1.97
N GLU A 249 18.33 -4.96 2.89
CA GLU A 249 17.82 -4.67 4.24
C GLU A 249 18.81 -3.77 5.00
N PRO A 250 18.42 -2.54 5.40
CA PRO A 250 19.36 -1.61 6.03
C PRO A 250 19.63 -1.97 7.50
N TYR A 251 18.71 -2.67 8.17
CA TYR A 251 18.85 -3.18 9.54
C TYR A 251 18.45 -4.65 9.55
N ALA A 252 19.36 -5.53 9.14
CA ALA A 252 19.15 -6.98 9.24
C ALA A 252 19.19 -7.42 10.71
N LYS A 253 18.45 -8.50 11.04
CA LYS A 253 18.64 -9.22 12.32
C LYS A 253 20.13 -9.53 12.47
N PRO A 254 20.77 -9.25 13.62
CA PRO A 254 22.11 -9.77 13.89
C PRO A 254 22.08 -11.30 13.73
N GLU A 255 23.08 -11.85 13.02
CA GLU A 255 23.32 -13.31 12.96
C GLU A 255 23.57 -13.91 14.35
#